data_AF-A0AAU8U7I0-F1
#
_entry.id   AF-A0AAU8U7I0-F1
#
_cell.length_a   1.000
_cell.length_b   1.000
_cell.length_c   1.000
_cell.angle_alpha   90.00
_cell.angle_beta   90.00
_cell.angle_gamma   90.00
#
_symmetry.space_group_name_H-M   'P 1'
#
loop_
_entity.id
_entity.type
_entity.pdbx_description
1 polymer ?
#
loop_
_entity_poly.entity_id
_entity_poly.type
_entity_poly.pdbx_seq_one_letter_code
_entity_poly.pdbx_strand_id
1 'polypeptide(L)'
;MDVATFQAIFSAKNQDTVDLNRLVAVQEMIQAVRTNGDQAVIDYTNQFDGQAYAEAADFKVSAERLKASWDNLDPVLQTALKTAKDRIETYERSGLYANRPGEEISYVYNTLDSAGFYIPGGKALYPSTVLMTVVPALVAGVENLVVTTPVFTEESVTFAALYLCGIRDNVYAIGGAQAVAAMAYGTETIPQVDKICGPGNAYVATAKRLVNGDVSIDAIAGPSEILLYVDETIPVDAIVYDIFAQAEHDQDARTFLLCESEDFLGKIADRMQALLPSQKRADIIEVSVKNNHYAICDTRQQLIGVLNNIAPEHVSIQHAAQDEIVDQIKYAGAVFKGYYAMEAIGDYVAGPSHVLPTGRTARFSHGLTANDFRTSHAIIHTSKATYEAIGPAGQAIAEAEGLDGHAQSIAIRKEG
;
A
#
# COMPACT_ATOMS: atom_id res chain seq x y z
N MET A 1 4.79 -20.03 21.76
CA MET A 1 4.31 -21.29 21.14
C MET A 1 5.33 -21.77 20.11
N ASP A 2 5.38 -23.06 19.78
CA ASP A 2 6.25 -23.55 18.70
C ASP A 2 5.65 -23.27 17.31
N VAL A 3 6.45 -23.48 16.24
CA VAL A 3 6.00 -23.21 14.86
C VAL A 3 4.82 -24.09 14.45
N ALA A 4 4.80 -25.37 14.84
CA ALA A 4 3.73 -26.29 14.49
C ALA A 4 2.38 -25.84 15.07
N THR A 5 2.37 -25.44 16.34
CA THR A 5 1.18 -24.90 17.02
C THR A 5 0.72 -23.60 16.37
N PHE A 6 1.65 -22.69 16.07
CA PHE A 6 1.33 -21.45 15.37
C PHE A 6 0.66 -21.72 14.02
N GLN A 7 1.24 -22.60 13.20
CA GLN A 7 0.69 -22.91 11.87
C GLN A 7 -0.73 -23.48 11.94
N ALA A 8 -1.03 -24.33 12.93
CA ALA A 8 -2.36 -24.88 13.14
C ALA A 8 -3.38 -23.77 13.50
N ILE A 9 -3.03 -22.89 14.43
CA ILE A 9 -3.91 -21.77 14.87
C ILE A 9 -4.12 -20.77 13.73
N PHE A 10 -3.04 -20.36 13.07
CA PHE A 10 -3.06 -19.32 12.04
C PHE A 10 -3.82 -19.79 10.79
N SER A 11 -3.66 -21.06 10.39
CA SER A 11 -4.39 -21.62 9.25
C SER A 11 -5.90 -21.76 9.53
N ALA A 12 -6.28 -22.08 10.77
CA ALA A 12 -7.70 -22.15 11.15
C ALA A 12 -8.37 -20.77 11.15
N LYS A 13 -7.66 -19.71 11.59
CA LYS A 13 -8.18 -18.34 11.59
C LYS A 13 -8.25 -17.71 10.19
N ASN A 14 -7.32 -18.03 9.30
CA ASN A 14 -7.29 -17.52 7.92
C ASN A 14 -8.18 -18.29 6.94
N GLN A 15 -9.17 -19.06 7.43
CA GLN A 15 -10.24 -19.54 6.56
C GLN A 15 -11.16 -18.35 6.25
N ASP A 16 -10.79 -17.57 5.23
CA ASP A 16 -11.52 -16.40 4.78
C ASP A 16 -12.98 -16.75 4.45
N THR A 17 -13.91 -16.41 5.34
CA THR A 17 -15.30 -16.25 4.95
C THR A 17 -15.44 -14.87 4.33
N VAL A 18 -15.66 -14.83 3.01
CA VAL A 18 -16.03 -13.58 2.33
C VAL A 18 -17.28 -13.03 2.99
N ASP A 19 -17.20 -11.80 3.50
CA ASP A 19 -18.36 -11.07 3.99
C ASP A 19 -19.25 -10.69 2.79
N LEU A 20 -20.18 -11.58 2.46
CA LEU A 20 -21.09 -11.42 1.33
C LEU A 20 -21.98 -10.19 1.49
N ASN A 21 -22.35 -9.81 2.71
CA ASN A 21 -23.18 -8.63 2.94
C ASN A 21 -22.41 -7.36 2.60
N ARG A 22 -21.15 -7.25 3.04
CA ARG A 22 -20.28 -6.13 2.65
C ARG A 22 -20.07 -6.09 1.14
N LEU A 23 -19.84 -7.24 0.52
CA LEU A 23 -19.64 -7.32 -0.93
C LEU A 23 -20.86 -6.81 -1.70
N VAL A 24 -22.07 -7.26 -1.33
CA VAL A 24 -23.33 -6.80 -1.95
C VAL A 24 -23.53 -5.30 -1.72
N ALA A 25 -23.36 -4.81 -0.49
CA ALA A 25 -23.53 -3.40 -0.17
C ALA A 25 -22.57 -2.51 -0.97
N VAL A 26 -21.29 -2.87 -1.06
CA VAL A 26 -20.31 -2.11 -1.84
C VAL A 26 -20.62 -2.15 -3.33
N GLN A 27 -21.08 -3.30 -3.86
CA GLN A 27 -21.50 -3.41 -5.25
C GLN A 27 -22.69 -2.48 -5.57
N GLU A 28 -23.66 -2.40 -4.65
CA GLU A 28 -24.80 -1.47 -4.77
C GLU A 28 -24.34 -0.01 -4.76
N MET A 29 -23.40 0.35 -3.87
CA MET A 29 -22.81 1.69 -3.83
C MET A 29 -22.09 2.04 -5.13
N ILE A 30 -21.29 1.11 -5.66
CA ILE A 30 -20.62 1.27 -6.96
C ILE A 30 -21.64 1.50 -8.07
N GLN A 31 -22.70 0.67 -8.14
CA GLN A 31 -23.72 0.81 -9.18
C GLN A 31 -24.49 2.13 -9.07
N ALA A 32 -24.78 2.58 -7.85
CA ALA A 32 -25.43 3.86 -7.61
C ALA A 32 -24.57 5.04 -8.10
N VAL A 33 -23.26 5.05 -7.82
CA VAL A 33 -22.33 6.09 -8.33
C VAL A 33 -22.26 6.05 -9.86
N ARG A 34 -22.18 4.87 -10.48
CA ARG A 34 -22.18 4.75 -11.95
C ARG A 34 -23.46 5.25 -12.61
N THR A 35 -24.59 5.16 -11.91
CA THR A 35 -25.91 5.50 -12.47
C THR A 35 -26.30 6.95 -12.19
N ASN A 36 -25.99 7.44 -10.99
CA ASN A 36 -26.50 8.70 -10.46
C ASN A 36 -25.40 9.74 -10.17
N GLY A 37 -24.13 9.43 -10.49
CA GLY A 37 -23.01 10.38 -10.42
C GLY A 37 -22.85 11.03 -9.05
N ASP A 38 -22.67 12.35 -9.05
CA ASP A 38 -22.48 13.19 -7.87
C ASP A 38 -23.60 13.03 -6.83
N GLN A 39 -24.84 12.81 -7.26
CA GLN A 39 -25.96 12.66 -6.34
C GLN A 39 -25.78 11.45 -5.41
N ALA A 40 -25.33 10.30 -5.95
CA ALA A 40 -25.05 9.13 -5.12
C ALA A 40 -23.90 9.38 -4.13
N VAL A 41 -22.88 10.13 -4.55
CA VAL A 41 -21.76 10.50 -3.68
C VAL A 41 -22.24 11.38 -2.52
N ILE A 42 -23.10 12.37 -2.81
CA ILE A 42 -23.72 13.24 -1.80
C ILE A 42 -24.55 12.40 -0.82
N ASP A 43 -25.45 11.56 -1.33
CA ASP A 43 -26.36 10.76 -0.52
C ASP A 43 -25.59 9.86 0.47
N TYR A 44 -24.57 9.15 0.00
CA TYR A 44 -23.76 8.28 0.86
C TYR A 44 -22.86 9.04 1.81
N THR A 45 -22.31 10.19 1.41
CA THR A 45 -21.49 11.02 2.30
C THR A 45 -22.33 11.62 3.42
N ASN A 46 -23.52 12.11 3.11
CA ASN A 46 -24.46 12.60 4.13
C ASN A 46 -24.91 11.48 5.07
N GLN A 47 -25.19 10.28 4.52
CA GLN A 47 -25.62 9.13 5.30
C GLN A 47 -24.53 8.60 6.25
N PHE A 48 -23.31 8.40 5.75
CA PHE A 48 -22.26 7.68 6.49
C PHE A 48 -21.32 8.61 7.26
N ASP A 49 -21.07 9.81 6.75
CA ASP A 49 -20.17 10.78 7.37
C ASP A 49 -20.91 11.92 8.09
N GLY A 50 -22.25 11.88 8.08
CA GLY A 50 -23.11 12.85 8.79
C GLY A 50 -23.00 14.27 8.26
N GLN A 51 -22.59 14.42 7.00
CA GLN A 51 -22.51 15.72 6.33
C GLN A 51 -23.89 16.19 5.84
N ALA A 52 -23.95 17.43 5.39
CA ALA A 52 -25.15 18.06 4.84
C ALA A 52 -24.87 18.73 3.50
N TYR A 53 -24.17 18.02 2.61
CA TYR A 53 -23.91 18.46 1.25
C TYR A 53 -25.22 18.52 0.46
N ALA A 54 -25.46 19.65 -0.19
CA ALA A 54 -26.61 19.90 -1.05
C ALA A 54 -26.24 19.76 -2.53
N GLU A 55 -25.00 20.10 -2.88
CA GLU A 55 -24.49 20.02 -4.24
C GLU A 55 -23.01 19.59 -4.27
N ALA A 56 -22.52 19.22 -5.46
CA ALA A 56 -21.17 18.69 -5.61
C ALA A 56 -20.07 19.71 -5.29
N ALA A 57 -20.38 21.01 -5.38
CA ALA A 57 -19.46 22.07 -4.99
C ALA A 57 -19.14 22.03 -3.48
N ASP A 58 -20.04 21.51 -2.63
CA ASP A 58 -19.88 21.50 -1.17
C ASP A 58 -18.75 20.56 -0.71
N PHE A 59 -18.50 19.49 -1.48
CA PHE A 59 -17.41 18.57 -1.16
C PHE A 59 -16.10 18.91 -1.87
N LYS A 60 -16.03 19.96 -2.68
CA LYS A 60 -14.76 20.41 -3.29
C LYS A 60 -13.97 21.26 -2.30
N VAL A 61 -12.70 20.90 -2.08
CA VAL A 61 -11.79 21.65 -1.21
C VAL A 61 -11.02 22.67 -2.06
N SER A 62 -11.09 23.95 -1.71
CA SER A 62 -10.45 25.02 -2.47
C SER A 62 -8.94 25.11 -2.24
N ALA A 63 -8.22 25.65 -3.22
CA ALA A 63 -6.78 25.89 -3.12
C ALA A 63 -6.43 26.86 -1.97
N GLU A 64 -7.31 27.82 -1.68
CA GLU A 64 -7.17 28.75 -0.57
C GLU A 64 -7.22 28.02 0.78
N ARG A 65 -8.11 27.03 0.92
CA ARG A 65 -8.24 26.21 2.13
C ARG A 65 -7.03 25.30 2.34
N LEU A 66 -6.51 24.72 1.25
CA LEU A 66 -5.24 23.97 1.29
C LEU A 66 -4.07 24.87 1.72
N LYS A 67 -3.99 26.08 1.16
CA LYS A 67 -2.95 27.05 1.50
C LYS A 67 -3.06 27.53 2.95
N ALA A 68 -4.25 27.87 3.41
CA ALA A 68 -4.48 28.29 4.79
C ALA A 68 -4.04 27.21 5.78
N SER A 69 -4.38 25.94 5.50
CA SER A 69 -3.94 24.80 6.30
C SER A 69 -2.42 24.69 6.38
N TRP A 70 -1.70 25.02 5.31
CA TRP A 70 -0.24 25.05 5.31
C TRP A 70 0.33 26.25 6.08
N ASP A 71 -0.15 27.46 5.77
CA ASP A 71 0.36 28.70 6.36
C ASP A 71 0.18 28.75 7.88
N ASN A 72 -0.92 28.18 8.40
CA ASN A 72 -1.25 28.14 9.82
C ASN A 72 -0.64 26.94 10.55
N LEU A 73 0.03 26.03 9.84
CA LEU A 73 0.63 24.85 10.45
C LEU A 73 1.83 25.23 11.32
N ASP A 74 1.99 24.53 12.45
CA ASP A 74 3.15 24.69 13.33
C ASP A 74 4.48 24.58 12.53
N PRO A 75 5.43 25.52 12.70
CA PRO A 75 6.68 25.52 11.93
C PRO A 75 7.54 24.26 12.10
N VAL A 76 7.49 23.60 13.26
CA VAL A 76 8.20 22.33 13.49
C VAL A 76 7.57 21.25 12.60
N LEU A 77 6.24 21.20 12.53
CA LEU A 77 5.52 20.25 11.71
C LEU A 77 5.70 20.53 10.21
N GLN A 78 5.73 21.80 9.78
CA GLN A 78 6.11 22.15 8.40
C GLN A 78 7.50 21.63 8.04
N THR A 79 8.47 21.78 8.95
CA THR A 79 9.84 21.30 8.75
C THR A 79 9.89 19.77 8.67
N ALA A 80 9.12 19.08 9.53
CA ALA A 80 9.03 17.62 9.52
C ALA A 80 8.42 17.10 8.20
N LEU A 81 7.31 17.70 7.73
CA LEU A 81 6.68 17.31 6.46
C LEU A 81 7.59 17.54 5.25
N LYS A 82 8.34 18.65 5.22
CA LYS A 82 9.36 18.90 4.18
C LYS A 82 10.45 17.84 4.20
N THR A 83 10.97 17.52 5.39
CA THR A 83 12.01 16.50 5.56
C THR A 83 11.54 15.13 5.08
N ALA A 84 10.31 14.73 5.44
CA ALA A 84 9.71 13.49 4.98
C ALA A 84 9.56 13.48 3.45
N LYS A 85 8.96 14.53 2.87
CA LYS A 85 8.80 14.66 1.42
C LYS A 85 10.14 14.54 0.69
N ASP A 86 11.18 15.26 1.12
CA ASP A 86 12.49 15.27 0.46
C ASP A 86 13.14 13.89 0.48
N ARG A 87 13.01 13.15 1.59
CA ARG A 87 13.54 11.78 1.70
C ARG A 87 12.79 10.78 0.83
N ILE A 88 11.45 10.87 0.80
CA ILE A 88 10.61 10.04 -0.07
C ILE A 88 10.95 10.32 -1.52
N GLU A 89 11.00 11.58 -1.92
CA GLU A 89 11.32 11.99 -3.29
C GLU A 89 12.71 11.50 -3.73
N THR A 90 13.71 11.60 -2.85
CA THR A 90 15.07 11.11 -3.11
C THR A 90 15.08 9.59 -3.32
N TYR A 91 14.39 8.84 -2.45
CA TYR A 91 14.31 7.39 -2.54
C TYR A 91 13.62 6.95 -3.83
N GLU A 92 12.41 7.47 -4.10
CA GLU A 92 11.60 7.12 -5.26
C GLU A 92 12.32 7.44 -6.58
N ARG A 93 13.01 8.59 -6.65
CA ARG A 93 13.76 8.98 -7.85
C ARG A 93 14.94 8.04 -8.13
N SER A 94 15.55 7.48 -7.09
CA SER A 94 16.66 6.53 -7.23
C SER A 94 16.23 5.16 -7.74
N GLY A 95 14.97 4.77 -7.51
CA GLY A 95 14.40 3.48 -7.91
C GLY A 95 13.70 3.49 -9.27
N LEU A 96 13.61 4.64 -9.94
CA LEU A 96 12.84 4.78 -11.18
C LEU A 96 13.51 4.06 -12.36
N TYR A 97 12.76 3.23 -13.08
CA TYR A 97 13.29 2.53 -14.25
C TYR A 97 13.58 3.49 -15.41
N ALA A 98 14.70 3.27 -16.09
CA ALA A 98 15.11 4.05 -17.26
C ALA A 98 14.78 3.31 -18.57
N ASN A 99 14.33 4.06 -19.57
CA ASN A 99 14.22 3.57 -20.94
C ASN A 99 15.61 3.23 -21.49
N ARG A 100 15.71 2.17 -22.32
CA ARG A 100 16.96 1.72 -22.95
C ARG A 100 16.88 1.84 -24.47
N PRO A 101 16.98 3.07 -25.03
CA PRO A 101 16.88 3.26 -26.48
C PRO A 101 18.07 2.59 -27.20
N GLY A 102 17.78 1.94 -28.34
CA GLY A 102 18.80 1.37 -29.23
C GLY A 102 19.04 -0.14 -29.09
N GLU A 103 18.43 -0.81 -28.12
CA GLU A 103 18.41 -2.28 -28.07
C GLU A 103 17.39 -2.83 -29.09
N GLU A 104 17.71 -3.94 -29.78
CA GLU A 104 16.78 -4.61 -30.71
C GLU A 104 15.49 -5.06 -30.02
N ILE A 105 15.58 -5.41 -28.74
CA ILE A 105 14.43 -5.66 -27.88
C ILE A 105 14.61 -4.78 -26.65
N SER A 106 13.72 -3.81 -26.48
CA SER A 106 13.80 -2.83 -25.38
C SER A 106 12.45 -2.70 -24.69
N TYR A 107 12.46 -2.23 -23.44
CA TYR A 107 11.25 -1.79 -22.74
C TYR A 107 11.15 -0.26 -22.78
N VAL A 108 9.94 0.22 -23.06
CA VAL A 108 9.57 1.63 -22.90
C VAL A 108 8.59 1.75 -21.74
N TYR A 109 8.88 2.70 -20.86
CA TYR A 109 8.07 3.02 -19.70
C TYR A 109 7.37 4.37 -19.90
N ASN A 110 6.04 4.38 -19.88
CA ASN A 110 5.21 5.58 -19.99
C ASN A 110 4.52 5.87 -18.67
N THR A 111 4.40 7.14 -18.32
CA THR A 111 3.67 7.56 -17.11
C THR A 111 2.17 7.48 -17.33
N LEU A 112 1.41 7.20 -16.28
CA LEU A 112 -0.05 7.26 -16.31
C LEU A 112 -0.52 8.71 -16.50
N ASP A 113 -1.63 8.90 -17.21
CA ASP A 113 -2.20 10.23 -17.43
C ASP A 113 -2.82 10.78 -16.14
N SER A 114 -3.34 9.90 -15.28
CA SER A 114 -4.04 10.27 -14.05
C SER A 114 -3.93 9.25 -12.91
N ALA A 115 -3.94 9.74 -11.67
CA ALA A 115 -3.95 8.91 -10.48
C ALA A 115 -4.86 9.50 -9.38
N GLY A 116 -5.64 8.62 -8.76
CA GLY A 116 -6.51 8.88 -7.63
C GLY A 116 -5.89 8.44 -6.31
N PHE A 117 -6.07 9.23 -5.26
CA PHE A 117 -5.53 8.99 -3.93
C PHE A 117 -6.66 9.02 -2.91
N TYR A 118 -6.97 7.85 -2.36
CA TYR A 118 -7.83 7.76 -1.19
C TYR A 118 -6.98 7.97 0.07
N ILE A 119 -7.18 9.10 0.74
CA ILE A 119 -6.49 9.41 1.99
C ILE A 119 -7.49 9.17 3.13
N PRO A 120 -7.23 8.22 4.06
CA PRO A 120 -8.11 8.01 5.20
C PRO A 120 -8.32 9.29 6.03
N GLY A 121 -9.45 9.35 6.74
CA GLY A 121 -9.85 10.49 7.54
C GLY A 121 -10.89 10.13 8.62
N GLY A 122 -11.65 11.12 9.08
CA GLY A 122 -12.69 10.96 10.10
C GLY A 122 -12.16 10.87 11.53
N LYS A 123 -11.53 9.75 11.89
CA LYS A 123 -11.04 9.50 13.27
C LYS A 123 -9.67 10.11 13.56
N ALA A 124 -8.83 10.23 12.54
CA ALA A 124 -7.49 10.79 12.61
C ALA A 124 -7.12 11.41 11.26
N LEU A 125 -6.01 12.16 11.23
CA LEU A 125 -5.49 12.84 10.04
C LEU A 125 -4.18 12.17 9.62
N TYR A 126 -4.02 11.93 8.32
CA TYR A 126 -2.93 11.11 7.78
C TYR A 126 -2.09 11.88 6.74
N PRO A 127 -1.28 12.86 7.18
CA PRO A 127 -0.41 13.59 6.27
C PRO A 127 0.71 12.71 5.70
N SER A 128 1.15 11.68 6.44
CA SER A 128 2.12 10.69 5.94
C SER A 128 1.58 9.93 4.74
N THR A 129 0.33 9.47 4.77
CA THR A 129 -0.30 8.79 3.62
C THR A 129 -0.40 9.68 2.40
N VAL A 130 -0.59 11.00 2.57
CA VAL A 130 -0.48 11.95 1.45
C VAL A 130 0.91 11.89 0.84
N LEU A 131 1.97 12.04 1.65
CA LEU A 131 3.33 12.01 1.13
C LEU A 131 3.68 10.68 0.48
N MET A 132 3.34 9.56 1.13
CA MET A 132 3.69 8.20 0.72
C MET A 132 2.92 7.70 -0.51
N THR A 133 1.86 8.38 -0.93
CA THR A 133 1.09 8.04 -2.14
C THR A 133 1.28 9.06 -3.25
N VAL A 134 1.24 10.36 -2.94
CA VAL A 134 1.31 11.44 -3.93
C VAL A 134 2.74 11.67 -4.43
N VAL A 135 3.74 11.62 -3.56
CA VAL A 135 5.14 11.88 -3.96
C VAL A 135 5.66 10.85 -4.98
N PRO A 136 5.42 9.53 -4.83
CA PRO A 136 5.75 8.56 -5.87
C PRO A 136 5.13 8.88 -7.24
N ALA A 137 3.86 9.31 -7.28
CA ALA A 137 3.18 9.69 -8.52
C ALA A 137 3.81 10.93 -9.17
N LEU A 138 4.15 11.95 -8.36
CA LEU A 138 4.88 13.14 -8.82
C LEU A 138 6.26 12.78 -9.37
N VAL A 139 6.99 11.87 -8.72
CA VAL A 139 8.30 11.39 -9.19
C VAL A 139 8.18 10.64 -10.52
N ALA A 140 7.11 9.87 -10.71
CA ALA A 140 6.80 9.21 -11.98
C ALA A 140 6.41 10.20 -13.08
N GLY A 141 5.97 11.40 -12.72
CA GLY A 141 5.54 12.47 -13.63
C GLY A 141 4.04 12.51 -13.91
N VAL A 142 3.21 11.94 -13.03
CA VAL A 142 1.74 12.00 -13.19
C VAL A 142 1.29 13.44 -12.98
N GLU A 143 0.57 14.00 -13.95
CA GLU A 143 0.11 15.39 -13.92
C GLU A 143 -1.28 15.53 -13.29
N ASN A 144 -2.20 14.61 -13.60
CA ASN A 144 -3.58 14.67 -13.09
C ASN A 144 -3.73 13.87 -11.80
N LEU A 145 -3.65 14.56 -10.68
CA LEU A 145 -3.77 14.00 -9.33
C LEU A 145 -5.16 14.29 -8.77
N VAL A 146 -5.90 13.25 -8.37
CA VAL A 146 -7.26 13.35 -7.81
C VAL A 146 -7.23 12.82 -6.40
N VAL A 147 -7.76 13.56 -5.43
CA VAL A 147 -7.70 13.17 -4.01
C VAL A 147 -9.08 13.15 -3.39
N THR A 148 -9.40 12.06 -2.71
CA THR A 148 -10.60 11.96 -1.87
C THR A 148 -10.18 11.72 -0.42
N THR A 149 -10.76 12.46 0.51
CA THR A 149 -10.46 12.33 1.94
C THR A 149 -11.67 12.70 2.79
N PRO A 150 -12.15 11.86 3.74
CA PRO A 150 -13.24 12.23 4.64
C PRO A 150 -12.73 13.14 5.77
N VAL A 151 -12.21 14.31 5.40
CA VAL A 151 -11.74 15.36 6.32
C VAL A 151 -12.65 16.57 6.16
N PHE A 152 -13.44 16.82 7.19
CA PHE A 152 -14.51 17.82 7.16
C PHE A 152 -14.15 19.10 7.94
N THR A 153 -12.98 19.15 8.59
CA THR A 153 -12.51 20.34 9.32
C THR A 153 -11.95 21.39 8.36
N GLU A 154 -12.22 22.67 8.60
CA GLU A 154 -11.75 23.78 7.75
C GLU A 154 -10.24 23.70 7.45
N GLU A 155 -9.43 23.59 8.49
CA GLU A 155 -7.98 23.40 8.34
C GLU A 155 -7.57 22.01 8.83
N SER A 156 -6.58 21.41 8.19
CA SER A 156 -6.03 20.12 8.61
C SER A 156 -4.59 19.92 8.16
N VAL A 157 -3.82 19.14 8.93
CA VAL A 157 -2.47 18.74 8.51
C VAL A 157 -2.48 17.91 7.21
N THR A 158 -3.56 17.17 6.93
CA THR A 158 -3.76 16.47 5.66
C THR A 158 -3.79 17.45 4.48
N PHE A 159 -4.58 18.53 4.59
CA PHE A 159 -4.65 19.58 3.58
C PHE A 159 -3.34 20.34 3.43
N ALA A 160 -2.62 20.58 4.54
CA ALA A 160 -1.28 21.16 4.51
C ALA A 160 -0.28 20.28 3.72
N ALA A 161 -0.33 18.95 3.92
CA ALA A 161 0.50 18.00 3.17
C ALA A 161 0.14 17.98 1.68
N LEU A 162 -1.15 18.04 1.33
CA LEU A 162 -1.60 18.14 -0.06
C LEU A 162 -1.10 19.43 -0.74
N TYR A 163 -1.18 20.55 -0.02
CA TYR A 163 -0.63 21.83 -0.49
C TYR A 163 0.88 21.74 -0.74
N LEU A 164 1.62 21.14 0.20
CA LEU A 164 3.07 20.91 0.10
C LEU A 164 3.43 20.04 -1.12
N CYS A 165 2.61 19.04 -1.46
CA CYS A 165 2.75 18.22 -2.66
C CYS A 165 2.35 18.95 -3.96
N GLY A 166 1.91 20.20 -3.90
CA GLY A 166 1.56 20.98 -5.08
C GLY A 166 0.12 20.78 -5.60
N ILE A 167 -0.72 20.01 -4.89
CA ILE A 167 -2.12 19.78 -5.29
C ILE A 167 -2.95 21.05 -5.02
N ARG A 168 -3.85 21.41 -5.95
CA ARG A 168 -4.65 22.64 -5.88
C ARG A 168 -6.14 22.44 -6.14
N ASP A 169 -6.51 21.67 -7.17
CA ASP A 169 -7.87 21.76 -7.72
C ASP A 169 -8.75 20.52 -7.48
N ASN A 170 -8.17 19.32 -7.51
CA ASN A 170 -8.92 18.05 -7.48
C ASN A 170 -8.83 17.38 -6.10
N VAL A 171 -9.28 18.09 -5.06
CA VAL A 171 -9.38 17.56 -3.70
C VAL A 171 -10.83 17.57 -3.26
N TYR A 172 -11.34 16.41 -2.86
CA TYR A 172 -12.74 16.22 -2.51
C TYR A 172 -12.88 15.66 -1.09
N ALA A 173 -13.66 16.34 -0.25
CA ALA A 173 -13.94 15.99 1.13
C ALA A 173 -15.00 14.86 1.21
N ILE A 174 -14.68 13.68 0.69
CA ILE A 174 -15.53 12.49 0.67
C ILE A 174 -14.72 11.23 1.02
N GLY A 175 -15.39 10.18 1.51
CA GLY A 175 -14.74 8.93 1.91
C GLY A 175 -15.43 7.68 1.38
N GLY A 176 -15.01 6.53 1.90
CA GLY A 176 -15.70 5.25 1.70
C GLY A 176 -15.66 4.67 0.29
N ALA A 177 -16.52 3.67 0.06
CA ALA A 177 -16.63 2.98 -1.22
C ALA A 177 -17.14 3.89 -2.34
N GLN A 178 -17.97 4.88 -2.02
CA GLN A 178 -18.50 5.85 -2.98
C GLN A 178 -17.39 6.74 -3.56
N ALA A 179 -16.39 7.12 -2.76
CA ALA A 179 -15.24 7.89 -3.24
C ALA A 179 -14.36 7.06 -4.20
N VAL A 180 -14.13 5.78 -3.88
CA VAL A 180 -13.41 4.85 -4.77
C VAL A 180 -14.16 4.68 -6.08
N ALA A 181 -15.49 4.49 -6.03
CA ALA A 181 -16.31 4.36 -7.23
C ALA A 181 -16.27 5.65 -8.08
N ALA A 182 -16.35 6.82 -7.45
CA ALA A 182 -16.30 8.11 -8.14
C ALA A 182 -14.96 8.31 -8.88
N MET A 183 -13.82 7.96 -8.27
CA MET A 183 -12.53 7.99 -8.96
C MET A 183 -12.43 6.93 -10.07
N ALA A 184 -13.00 5.74 -9.87
CA ALA A 184 -12.90 4.63 -10.83
C ALA A 184 -13.69 4.87 -12.12
N TYR A 185 -14.86 5.52 -12.02
CA TYR A 185 -15.79 5.67 -13.13
C TYR A 185 -16.03 7.12 -13.55
N GLY A 186 -15.54 8.08 -12.77
CA GLY A 186 -15.87 9.49 -12.91
C GLY A 186 -17.30 9.81 -12.47
N THR A 187 -17.52 11.08 -12.15
CA THR A 187 -18.84 11.72 -11.99
C THR A 187 -18.84 13.05 -12.74
N GLU A 188 -19.90 13.84 -12.61
CA GLU A 188 -19.96 15.18 -13.19
C GLU A 188 -18.87 16.11 -12.62
N THR A 189 -18.46 15.91 -11.36
CA THR A 189 -17.47 16.74 -10.66
C THR A 189 -16.11 16.05 -10.45
N ILE A 190 -16.09 14.73 -10.29
CA ILE A 190 -14.87 13.97 -9.96
C ILE A 190 -14.38 13.28 -11.25
N PRO A 191 -13.19 13.61 -11.76
CA PRO A 191 -12.68 12.98 -12.97
C PRO A 191 -12.32 11.51 -12.71
N GLN A 192 -12.53 10.68 -13.73
CA GLN A 192 -12.04 9.30 -13.76
C GLN A 192 -10.50 9.28 -13.75
N VAL A 193 -9.90 8.28 -13.11
CA VAL A 193 -8.45 8.08 -13.06
C VAL A 193 -8.02 6.72 -13.61
N ASP A 194 -6.73 6.58 -13.96
CA ASP A 194 -6.16 5.32 -14.44
C ASP A 194 -5.75 4.37 -13.30
N LYS A 195 -5.45 4.93 -12.13
CA LYS A 195 -5.03 4.17 -10.95
C LYS A 195 -5.56 4.79 -9.66
N ILE A 196 -6.04 3.97 -8.73
CA ILE A 196 -6.43 4.38 -7.37
C ILE A 196 -5.46 3.80 -6.34
N CYS A 197 -4.85 4.66 -5.54
CA CYS A 197 -3.92 4.29 -4.48
C CYS A 197 -4.43 4.72 -3.10
N GLY A 198 -3.88 4.10 -2.07
CA GLY A 198 -4.10 4.47 -0.68
C GLY A 198 -4.83 3.40 0.13
N PRO A 199 -4.49 3.27 1.43
CA PRO A 199 -5.12 2.32 2.33
C PRO A 199 -6.55 2.77 2.68
N GLY A 200 -7.35 1.86 3.22
CA GLY A 200 -8.67 2.20 3.73
C GLY A 200 -9.27 1.05 4.52
N ASN A 201 -10.44 1.29 5.10
CA ASN A 201 -11.16 0.25 5.83
C ASN A 201 -11.64 -0.88 4.90
N ALA A 202 -12.29 -1.89 5.48
CA ALA A 202 -12.78 -3.04 4.74
C ALA A 202 -13.75 -2.70 3.58
N TYR A 203 -14.51 -1.61 3.65
CA TYR A 203 -15.39 -1.17 2.56
C TYR A 203 -14.60 -0.55 1.40
N VAL A 204 -13.60 0.28 1.71
CA VAL A 204 -12.68 0.85 0.70
C VAL A 204 -11.87 -0.26 0.03
N ALA A 205 -11.33 -1.20 0.80
CA ALA A 205 -10.60 -2.36 0.26
C ALA A 205 -11.50 -3.24 -0.62
N THR A 206 -12.76 -3.45 -0.22
CA THR A 206 -13.75 -4.18 -1.04
C THR A 206 -14.09 -3.42 -2.32
N ALA A 207 -14.23 -2.09 -2.26
CA ALA A 207 -14.50 -1.27 -3.43
C ALA A 207 -13.33 -1.33 -4.41
N LYS A 208 -12.09 -1.13 -3.94
CA LYS A 208 -10.87 -1.28 -4.75
C LYS A 208 -10.79 -2.65 -5.41
N ARG A 209 -11.10 -3.71 -4.68
CA ARG A 209 -11.17 -5.08 -5.23
C ARG A 209 -12.20 -5.22 -6.35
N LEU A 210 -13.38 -4.61 -6.21
CA LEU A 210 -14.47 -4.72 -7.19
C LEU A 210 -14.27 -3.85 -8.43
N VAL A 211 -13.56 -2.72 -8.31
CA VAL A 211 -13.25 -1.85 -9.47
C VAL A 211 -11.94 -2.23 -10.18
N ASN A 212 -11.11 -3.06 -9.56
CA ASN A 212 -9.84 -3.49 -10.17
C ASN A 212 -10.09 -4.23 -11.49
N GLY A 213 -9.47 -3.75 -12.56
CA GLY A 213 -9.70 -4.23 -13.93
C GLY A 213 -10.42 -3.21 -14.81
N ASP A 214 -11.31 -2.40 -14.23
CA ASP A 214 -11.84 -1.18 -14.85
C ASP A 214 -10.88 0.00 -14.60
N VAL A 215 -10.23 0.02 -13.44
CA VAL A 215 -9.14 0.93 -13.05
C VAL A 215 -8.01 0.12 -12.40
N SER A 216 -6.76 0.57 -12.49
CA SER A 216 -5.67 -0.06 -11.73
C SER A 216 -5.82 0.27 -10.24
N ILE A 217 -5.36 -0.63 -9.36
CA ILE A 217 -5.14 -0.32 -7.95
C ILE A 217 -3.67 -0.58 -7.57
N ASP A 218 -3.24 -0.06 -6.43
CA ASP A 218 -1.97 -0.39 -5.77
C ASP A 218 -2.02 -1.78 -5.11
N ALA A 219 -2.94 -1.98 -4.17
CA ALA A 219 -3.11 -3.23 -3.43
C ALA A 219 -4.50 -3.34 -2.79
N ILE A 220 -4.91 -4.58 -2.50
CA ILE A 220 -6.07 -4.87 -1.65
C ILE A 220 -5.54 -4.98 -0.22
N ALA A 221 -5.77 -3.94 0.57
CA ALA A 221 -5.34 -3.91 1.97
C ALA A 221 -6.19 -4.88 2.82
N GLY A 222 -5.54 -5.79 3.53
CA GLY A 222 -6.03 -6.44 4.74
C GLY A 222 -5.56 -5.72 6.01
N PRO A 223 -5.79 -6.31 7.20
CA PRO A 223 -5.32 -5.76 8.47
C PRO A 223 -3.80 -5.64 8.50
N SER A 224 -3.28 -4.55 9.07
CA SER A 224 -1.84 -4.28 9.16
C SER A 224 -1.10 -5.30 10.02
N GLU A 225 0.18 -5.51 9.71
CA GLU A 225 1.01 -6.57 10.27
C GLU A 225 2.46 -6.13 10.54
N ILE A 226 2.96 -6.38 11.76
CA ILE A 226 4.41 -6.36 12.03
C ILE A 226 4.89 -7.75 12.47
N LEU A 227 6.04 -8.16 11.92
CA LEU A 227 6.84 -9.27 12.41
C LEU A 227 8.14 -8.75 13.03
N LEU A 228 8.32 -9.02 14.32
CA LEU A 228 9.52 -8.69 15.09
C LEU A 228 10.33 -9.97 15.30
N TYR A 229 11.56 -10.02 14.81
CA TYR A 229 12.51 -11.08 15.16
C TYR A 229 13.57 -10.49 16.10
N VAL A 230 13.52 -10.91 17.37
CA VAL A 230 14.27 -10.31 18.48
C VAL A 230 15.12 -11.31 19.25
N ASP A 231 16.12 -10.82 19.97
CA ASP A 231 16.86 -11.57 21.01
C ASP A 231 17.14 -10.71 22.26
N GLU A 232 17.82 -11.30 23.24
CA GLU A 232 18.15 -10.68 24.53
C GLU A 232 19.08 -9.46 24.42
N THR A 233 19.63 -9.15 23.24
CA THR A 233 20.48 -7.96 23.07
C THR A 233 19.68 -6.67 23.04
N ILE A 234 18.35 -6.77 22.88
CA ILE A 234 17.46 -5.62 22.74
C ILE A 234 16.74 -5.34 24.07
N PRO A 235 16.65 -4.06 24.49
CA PRO A 235 15.84 -3.69 25.63
C PRO A 235 14.37 -4.11 25.46
N VAL A 236 13.84 -4.85 26.44
CA VAL A 236 12.46 -5.37 26.42
C VAL A 236 11.43 -4.27 26.16
N ASP A 237 11.60 -3.09 26.78
CA ASP A 237 10.68 -1.96 26.60
C ASP A 237 10.57 -1.50 25.15
N ALA A 238 11.67 -1.53 24.39
CA ALA A 238 11.64 -1.15 22.98
C ALA A 238 10.77 -2.11 22.16
N ILE A 239 10.96 -3.42 22.36
CA ILE A 239 10.17 -4.47 21.69
C ILE A 239 8.68 -4.31 22.04
N VAL A 240 8.37 -4.06 23.31
CA VAL A 240 6.97 -3.87 23.76
C VAL A 240 6.34 -2.64 23.10
N TYR A 241 7.07 -1.53 22.98
CA TYR A 241 6.55 -0.35 22.30
C TYR A 241 6.39 -0.56 20.79
N ASP A 242 7.25 -1.33 20.13
CA ASP A 242 7.07 -1.69 18.71
C ASP A 242 5.82 -2.57 18.52
N ILE A 243 5.57 -3.52 19.43
CA ILE A 243 4.32 -4.32 19.42
C ILE A 243 3.10 -3.41 19.61
N PHE A 244 3.16 -2.48 20.57
CA PHE A 244 2.06 -1.55 20.84
C PHE A 244 1.83 -0.57 19.69
N ALA A 245 2.90 -0.09 19.04
CA ALA A 245 2.80 0.80 17.89
C ALA A 245 1.97 0.17 16.76
N GLN A 246 2.21 -1.11 16.44
CA GLN A 246 1.36 -1.79 15.46
C GLN A 246 -0.05 -2.07 16.03
N ALA A 247 -0.17 -2.59 17.25
CA ALA A 247 -1.43 -3.02 17.84
C ALA A 247 -2.40 -1.86 18.11
N GLU A 248 -1.90 -0.63 18.25
CA GLU A 248 -2.75 0.53 18.46
C GLU A 248 -3.45 0.98 17.18
N HIS A 249 -3.00 0.58 15.98
CA HIS A 249 -3.63 0.99 14.73
C HIS A 249 -5.12 0.59 14.68
N ASP A 250 -5.41 -0.68 14.91
CA ASP A 250 -6.74 -1.27 14.81
C ASP A 250 -6.86 -2.54 15.67
N GLN A 251 -8.09 -2.91 16.06
CA GLN A 251 -8.37 -4.14 16.82
C GLN A 251 -8.01 -5.41 16.03
N ASP A 252 -8.02 -5.32 14.69
CA ASP A 252 -7.64 -6.41 13.79
C ASP A 252 -6.15 -6.40 13.41
N ALA A 253 -5.36 -5.41 13.88
CA ALA A 253 -3.92 -5.37 13.63
C ALA A 253 -3.23 -6.61 14.21
N ARG A 254 -2.23 -7.14 13.49
CA ARG A 254 -1.53 -8.38 13.85
C ARG A 254 -0.08 -8.12 14.20
N THR A 255 0.40 -8.83 15.22
CA THR A 255 1.81 -8.76 15.65
C THR A 255 2.37 -10.17 15.77
N PHE A 256 3.53 -10.41 15.16
CA PHE A 256 4.24 -11.69 15.22
C PHE A 256 5.59 -11.46 15.89
N LEU A 257 5.84 -12.12 17.02
CA LEU A 257 7.09 -11.99 17.77
C LEU A 257 7.85 -13.31 17.68
N LEU A 258 8.96 -13.32 16.95
CA LEU A 258 9.86 -14.46 16.77
C LEU A 258 11.07 -14.30 17.69
N CYS A 259 11.40 -15.36 18.45
CA CYS A 259 12.55 -15.39 19.34
C CYS A 259 13.04 -16.84 19.51
N GLU A 260 14.34 -17.08 19.65
CA GLU A 260 14.90 -18.41 19.90
C GLU A 260 14.85 -18.82 21.39
N SER A 261 14.41 -17.91 22.27
CA SER A 261 14.45 -18.03 23.73
C SER A 261 13.06 -17.87 24.35
N GLU A 262 12.56 -18.96 24.94
CA GLU A 262 11.26 -18.97 25.63
C GLU A 262 11.26 -18.07 26.87
N ASP A 263 12.35 -18.09 27.65
CA ASP A 263 12.51 -17.23 28.82
C ASP A 263 12.45 -15.74 28.46
N PHE A 264 13.03 -15.36 27.32
CA PHE A 264 12.98 -13.97 26.86
C PHE A 264 11.58 -13.54 26.40
N LEU A 265 10.85 -14.42 25.71
CA LEU A 265 9.44 -14.18 25.38
C LEU A 265 8.58 -14.00 26.64
N GLY A 266 8.83 -14.79 27.69
CA GLY A 266 8.16 -14.63 28.99
C GLY A 266 8.36 -13.23 29.58
N LYS A 267 9.59 -12.72 29.55
CA LYS A 267 9.91 -11.36 30.03
C LYS A 267 9.19 -10.28 29.21
N ILE A 268 9.09 -10.44 27.90
CA ILE A 268 8.35 -9.52 27.02
C ILE A 268 6.87 -9.54 27.37
N ALA A 269 6.26 -10.73 27.52
CA ALA A 269 4.86 -10.87 27.87
C ALA A 269 4.51 -10.24 29.22
N ASP A 270 5.32 -10.47 30.26
CA ASP A 270 5.15 -9.84 31.58
C ASP A 270 5.25 -8.31 31.47
N ARG A 271 6.19 -7.82 30.66
CA ARG A 271 6.38 -6.38 30.47
C ARG A 271 5.24 -5.74 29.69
N MET A 272 4.68 -6.42 28.68
CA MET A 272 3.47 -5.99 27.98
C MET A 272 2.31 -5.82 28.97
N GLN A 273 2.06 -6.80 29.84
CA GLN A 273 0.99 -6.71 30.85
C GLN A 273 1.18 -5.54 31.81
N ALA A 274 2.42 -5.28 32.22
CA ALA A 274 2.74 -4.17 33.12
C ALA A 274 2.57 -2.79 32.47
N LEU A 275 2.87 -2.65 31.17
CA LEU A 275 2.83 -1.37 30.45
C LEU A 275 1.48 -1.06 29.79
N LEU A 276 0.68 -2.07 29.46
CA LEU A 276 -0.59 -1.92 28.76
C LEU A 276 -1.56 -0.92 29.45
N PRO A 277 -1.75 -0.93 30.79
CA PRO A 277 -2.68 0.00 31.44
C PRO A 277 -2.30 1.49 31.32
N SER A 278 -1.04 1.78 30.98
CA SER A 278 -0.55 3.16 30.81
C SER A 278 -0.70 3.70 29.40
N GLN A 279 -1.09 2.87 28.43
CA GLN A 279 -1.24 3.28 27.04
C GLN A 279 -2.51 4.08 26.82
N LYS A 280 -2.46 5.11 25.98
CA LYS A 280 -3.62 5.96 25.68
C LYS A 280 -4.74 5.20 24.95
N ARG A 281 -4.38 4.22 24.11
CA ARG A 281 -5.28 3.38 23.31
C ARG A 281 -5.30 1.93 23.84
N ALA A 282 -5.21 1.76 25.16
CA ALA A 282 -5.09 0.45 25.80
C ALA A 282 -6.24 -0.51 25.45
N ASP A 283 -7.45 0.01 25.27
CA ASP A 283 -8.64 -0.75 24.87
C ASP A 283 -8.50 -1.38 23.47
N ILE A 284 -7.93 -0.64 22.51
CA ILE A 284 -7.67 -1.15 21.16
C ILE A 284 -6.52 -2.15 21.17
N ILE A 285 -5.42 -1.79 21.85
CA ILE A 285 -4.24 -2.65 21.99
C ILE A 285 -4.62 -3.97 22.66
N GLU A 286 -5.43 -3.96 23.71
CA GLU A 286 -5.84 -5.17 24.43
C GLU A 286 -6.61 -6.13 23.51
N VAL A 287 -7.54 -5.63 22.69
CA VAL A 287 -8.31 -6.45 21.74
C VAL A 287 -7.39 -7.02 20.65
N SER A 288 -6.53 -6.20 20.06
CA SER A 288 -5.55 -6.65 19.06
C SER A 288 -4.62 -7.71 19.65
N VAL A 289 -3.97 -7.45 20.78
CA VAL A 289 -3.04 -8.40 21.40
C VAL A 289 -3.73 -9.72 21.75
N LYS A 290 -4.92 -9.65 22.36
CA LYS A 290 -5.67 -10.86 22.75
C LYS A 290 -6.01 -11.75 21.55
N ASN A 291 -6.38 -11.15 20.43
CA ASN A 291 -6.91 -11.90 19.29
C ASN A 291 -5.86 -12.17 18.19
N ASN A 292 -4.81 -11.34 18.11
CA ASN A 292 -3.98 -11.19 16.92
C ASN A 292 -2.47 -11.04 17.22
N HIS A 293 -2.03 -11.21 18.47
CA HIS A 293 -0.61 -11.33 18.82
C HIS A 293 -0.15 -12.80 18.86
N TYR A 294 0.98 -13.09 18.21
CA TYR A 294 1.55 -14.43 18.13
C TYR A 294 3.02 -14.40 18.57
N ALA A 295 3.31 -14.91 19.78
CA ALA A 295 4.67 -15.11 20.26
C ALA A 295 5.15 -16.54 19.95
N ILE A 296 6.20 -16.65 19.13
CA ILE A 296 6.66 -17.89 18.50
C ILE A 296 8.11 -18.14 18.89
N CYS A 297 8.37 -19.31 19.47
CA CYS A 297 9.69 -19.76 19.90
C CYS A 297 10.03 -21.09 19.24
N ASP A 298 11.13 -21.12 18.50
CA ASP A 298 11.63 -22.30 17.82
C ASP A 298 13.08 -22.07 17.37
N THR A 299 13.65 -23.06 16.68
CA THR A 299 14.94 -22.92 16.01
C THR A 299 14.90 -21.83 14.94
N ARG A 300 16.03 -21.15 14.72
CA ARG A 300 16.19 -20.13 13.68
C ARG A 300 15.64 -20.54 12.32
N GLN A 301 15.94 -21.77 11.89
CA GLN A 301 15.48 -22.30 10.61
C GLN A 301 13.95 -22.33 10.51
N GLN A 302 13.26 -22.73 11.58
CA GLN A 302 11.79 -22.75 11.62
C GLN A 302 11.21 -21.34 11.68
N LEU A 303 11.82 -20.43 12.45
CA LEU A 303 11.40 -19.02 12.55
C LEU A 303 11.52 -18.28 11.20
N ILE A 304 12.62 -18.49 10.47
CA ILE A 304 12.79 -17.97 9.10
C ILE A 304 11.76 -18.58 8.14
N GLY A 305 11.43 -19.86 8.32
CA GLY A 305 10.34 -20.52 7.60
C GLY A 305 8.99 -19.87 7.85
N VAL A 306 8.69 -19.53 9.11
CA VAL A 306 7.47 -18.81 9.50
C VAL A 306 7.43 -17.40 8.91
N LEU A 307 8.52 -16.63 9.03
CA LEU A 307 8.62 -15.29 8.44
C LEU A 307 8.27 -15.30 6.96
N ASN A 308 8.91 -16.19 6.19
CA ASN A 308 8.65 -16.32 4.76
C ASN A 308 7.26 -16.88 4.45
N ASN A 309 6.66 -17.69 5.34
CA ASN A 309 5.30 -18.18 5.16
C ASN A 309 4.26 -17.08 5.36
N ILE A 310 4.41 -16.28 6.41
CA ILE A 310 3.57 -15.11 6.72
C ILE A 310 3.66 -14.10 5.57
N ALA A 311 4.89 -13.82 5.09
CA ALA A 311 5.15 -12.76 4.11
C ALA A 311 4.54 -11.41 4.58
N PRO A 312 5.00 -10.92 5.74
CA PRO A 312 4.35 -9.81 6.45
C PRO A 312 4.53 -8.47 5.74
N GLU A 313 3.67 -7.52 6.10
CA GLU A 313 3.75 -6.12 5.69
C GLU A 313 5.06 -5.49 6.19
N HIS A 314 5.30 -5.51 7.50
CA HIS A 314 6.53 -5.02 8.12
C HIS A 314 7.35 -6.16 8.74
N VAL A 315 8.67 -6.13 8.57
CA VAL A 315 9.63 -7.00 9.27
C VAL A 315 10.64 -6.14 10.01
N SER A 316 10.73 -6.26 11.32
CA SER A 316 11.80 -5.66 12.13
C SER A 316 12.72 -6.75 12.67
N ILE A 317 13.98 -6.72 12.25
CA ILE A 317 15.03 -7.64 12.70
C ILE A 317 15.89 -6.91 13.72
N GLN A 318 15.67 -7.18 15.00
CA GLN A 318 16.41 -6.61 16.13
C GLN A 318 17.13 -7.75 16.85
N HIS A 319 18.17 -8.28 16.20
CA HIS A 319 18.80 -9.53 16.60
C HIS A 319 20.32 -9.44 16.33
N ALA A 320 21.15 -10.08 17.16
CA ALA A 320 22.60 -10.07 17.01
C ALA A 320 23.05 -10.62 15.64
N ALA A 321 22.35 -11.65 15.15
CA ALA A 321 22.53 -12.25 13.82
C ALA A 321 21.70 -11.58 12.69
N GLN A 322 21.38 -10.28 12.80
CA GLN A 322 20.49 -9.58 11.86
C GLN A 322 20.85 -9.73 10.37
N ASP A 323 22.14 -9.69 10.00
CA ASP A 323 22.55 -9.80 8.60
C ASP A 323 22.24 -11.18 8.02
N GLU A 324 22.52 -12.25 8.78
CA GLU A 324 22.21 -13.64 8.39
C GLU A 324 20.70 -13.87 8.21
N ILE A 325 19.89 -13.25 9.07
CA ILE A 325 18.43 -13.36 9.01
C ILE A 325 17.89 -12.61 7.78
N VAL A 326 18.35 -11.38 7.55
CA VAL A 326 17.90 -10.55 6.43
C VAL A 326 18.22 -11.21 5.08
N ASP A 327 19.39 -11.83 4.93
CA ASP A 327 19.79 -12.54 3.70
C ASP A 327 18.87 -13.73 3.36
N GLN A 328 18.06 -14.20 4.30
CA GLN A 328 17.13 -15.33 4.13
C GLN A 328 15.66 -14.90 3.96
N ILE A 329 15.38 -13.58 4.01
CA ILE A 329 14.05 -13.04 3.76
C ILE A 329 13.77 -13.08 2.25
N LYS A 330 12.68 -13.74 1.87
CA LYS A 330 12.19 -13.83 0.50
C LYS A 330 11.01 -12.91 0.23
N TYR A 331 10.15 -12.72 1.25
CA TYR A 331 8.90 -11.99 1.12
C TYR A 331 8.68 -11.11 2.35
N ALA A 332 8.61 -9.80 2.12
CA ALA A 332 8.25 -8.80 3.10
C ALA A 332 7.80 -7.54 2.34
N GLY A 333 6.88 -6.76 2.89
CA GLY A 333 6.60 -5.42 2.37
C GLY A 333 7.82 -4.51 2.56
N ALA A 334 8.23 -4.32 3.83
CA ALA A 334 9.43 -3.56 4.20
C ALA A 334 10.22 -4.29 5.29
N VAL A 335 11.55 -4.20 5.20
CA VAL A 335 12.48 -4.79 6.18
C VAL A 335 13.25 -3.69 6.89
N PHE A 336 13.13 -3.67 8.21
CA PHE A 336 13.85 -2.80 9.11
C PHE A 336 14.94 -3.60 9.83
N LYS A 337 16.19 -3.13 9.72
CA LYS A 337 17.36 -3.85 10.22
C LYS A 337 18.03 -3.08 11.36
N GLY A 338 17.97 -3.66 12.55
CA GLY A 338 18.65 -3.17 13.75
C GLY A 338 17.82 -2.23 14.62
N TYR A 339 18.35 -1.93 15.81
CA TYR A 339 17.64 -1.24 16.89
C TYR A 339 17.10 0.16 16.54
N TYR A 340 17.81 0.92 15.68
CA TYR A 340 17.39 2.28 15.29
C TYR A 340 16.49 2.30 14.05
N ALA A 341 16.13 1.13 13.51
CA ALA A 341 15.21 0.98 12.41
C ALA A 341 13.91 0.36 12.94
N MET A 342 13.09 1.17 13.62
CA MET A 342 11.74 0.80 14.00
C MET A 342 10.74 1.16 12.89
N GLU A 343 9.60 0.46 12.86
CA GLU A 343 8.49 0.68 11.91
C GLU A 343 8.13 2.16 11.78
N ALA A 344 8.02 2.87 12.92
CA ALA A 344 7.67 4.29 12.95
C ALA A 344 8.62 5.17 12.12
N ILE A 345 9.92 4.88 12.03
CA ILE A 345 10.81 5.64 11.15
C ILE A 345 10.45 5.39 9.69
N GLY A 346 10.10 4.15 9.33
CA GLY A 346 9.55 3.77 8.03
C GLY A 346 8.31 4.56 7.65
N ASP A 347 7.32 4.54 8.55
CA ASP A 347 6.00 5.11 8.32
C ASP A 347 6.00 6.61 8.02
N TYR A 348 7.01 7.31 8.53
CA TYR A 348 7.02 8.77 8.50
C TYR A 348 8.12 9.38 7.65
N VAL A 349 9.35 8.83 7.68
CA VAL A 349 10.51 9.63 7.24
C VAL A 349 11.63 8.82 6.59
N ALA A 350 11.65 7.49 6.63
CA ALA A 350 12.77 6.70 6.11
C ALA A 350 13.02 6.93 4.61
N GLY A 351 11.96 7.04 3.81
CA GLY A 351 12.02 7.22 2.35
C GLY A 351 11.05 6.30 1.61
N PRO A 352 11.15 4.97 1.75
CA PRO A 352 10.21 4.03 1.13
C PRO A 352 8.76 4.27 1.57
N SER A 353 7.80 4.00 0.68
CA SER A 353 6.37 4.12 0.99
C SER A 353 5.95 3.14 2.09
N HIS A 354 5.10 3.62 3.01
CA HIS A 354 4.40 2.79 4.00
C HIS A 354 3.13 2.14 3.45
N VAL A 355 2.79 2.38 2.18
CA VAL A 355 1.66 1.70 1.54
C VAL A 355 2.16 0.35 1.07
N LEU A 356 1.97 -0.65 1.93
CA LEU A 356 2.64 -1.94 1.85
C LEU A 356 1.63 -3.09 1.68
N PRO A 357 2.08 -4.22 1.10
CA PRO A 357 1.23 -5.38 0.93
C PRO A 357 1.01 -6.11 2.26
N THR A 358 -0.25 -6.26 2.67
CA THR A 358 -0.69 -7.03 3.86
C THR A 358 -1.26 -8.39 3.46
N GLY A 359 -1.57 -9.24 4.43
CA GLY A 359 -2.33 -10.48 4.19
C GLY A 359 -1.60 -11.46 3.28
N ARG A 360 -0.28 -11.61 3.47
CA ARG A 360 0.59 -12.48 2.67
C ARG A 360 0.80 -12.04 1.22
N THR A 361 0.25 -10.89 0.81
CA THR A 361 0.36 -10.41 -0.58
C THR A 361 1.76 -9.95 -0.98
N ALA A 362 2.68 -9.76 -0.02
CA ALA A 362 4.11 -9.52 -0.29
C ALA A 362 4.80 -10.65 -1.09
N ARG A 363 4.12 -11.79 -1.30
CA ARG A 363 4.55 -12.88 -2.19
C ARG A 363 4.45 -12.55 -3.67
N PHE A 364 3.60 -11.61 -4.04
CA PHE A 364 3.31 -11.26 -5.43
C PHE A 364 3.08 -9.75 -5.62
N SER A 365 3.41 -8.96 -4.61
CA SER A 365 3.29 -7.50 -4.57
C SER A 365 4.47 -6.92 -3.79
N HIS A 366 4.64 -5.61 -3.89
CA HIS A 366 5.68 -4.82 -3.25
C HIS A 366 5.06 -3.55 -2.65
N GLY A 367 5.83 -2.83 -1.81
CA GLY A 367 5.43 -1.50 -1.35
C GLY A 367 5.31 -0.52 -2.51
N LEU A 368 4.38 0.42 -2.42
CA LEU A 368 4.11 1.39 -3.49
C LEU A 368 5.38 2.17 -3.87
N THR A 369 5.66 2.25 -5.18
CA THR A 369 6.80 2.98 -5.74
C THR A 369 6.38 3.89 -6.89
N ALA A 370 7.27 4.78 -7.32
CA ALA A 370 7.06 5.60 -8.52
C ALA A 370 6.89 4.76 -9.81
N ASN A 371 7.44 3.54 -9.85
CA ASN A 371 7.25 2.66 -11.01
C ASN A 371 5.80 2.14 -11.12
N ASP A 372 5.04 2.11 -10.03
CA ASP A 372 3.63 1.70 -10.03
C ASP A 372 2.71 2.71 -10.73
N PHE A 373 3.20 3.92 -11.01
CA PHE A 373 2.53 4.97 -11.77
C PHE A 373 3.00 5.02 -13.23
N ARG A 374 3.63 3.94 -13.71
CA ARG A 374 4.08 3.80 -15.09
C ARG A 374 3.60 2.47 -15.68
N THR A 375 3.29 2.49 -16.96
CA THR A 375 3.10 1.29 -17.77
C THR A 375 4.38 0.96 -18.50
N SER A 376 4.56 -0.30 -18.91
CA SER A 376 5.68 -0.70 -19.76
C SER A 376 5.24 -1.62 -20.88
N HIS A 377 5.90 -1.52 -22.02
CA HIS A 377 5.74 -2.47 -23.13
C HIS A 377 7.07 -2.69 -23.84
N ALA A 378 7.20 -3.85 -24.48
CA ALA A 378 8.37 -4.19 -25.27
C ALA A 378 8.27 -3.57 -26.68
N ILE A 379 9.37 -3.00 -27.16
CA ILE A 379 9.59 -2.69 -28.57
C ILE A 379 10.51 -3.76 -29.15
N ILE A 380 10.03 -4.46 -30.17
CA ILE A 380 10.77 -5.51 -30.87
C ILE A 380 11.15 -4.98 -32.26
N HIS A 381 12.44 -4.72 -32.44
CA HIS A 381 13.08 -4.28 -33.67
C HIS A 381 14.17 -5.29 -34.04
N THR A 382 13.84 -6.25 -34.90
CA THR A 382 14.81 -7.25 -35.37
C THR A 382 15.54 -6.76 -36.61
N SER A 383 16.87 -6.77 -36.60
CA SER A 383 17.66 -6.64 -37.83
C SER A 383 17.47 -7.83 -38.76
N LYS A 384 17.92 -7.71 -40.02
CA LYS A 384 17.95 -8.82 -40.99
C LYS A 384 18.76 -10.01 -40.44
N ALA A 385 19.91 -9.75 -39.82
CA ALA A 385 20.75 -10.79 -39.25
C ALA A 385 20.05 -11.55 -38.11
N THR A 386 19.37 -10.84 -37.21
CA THR A 386 18.57 -11.46 -36.15
C THR A 386 17.41 -12.27 -36.71
N TYR A 387 16.68 -11.73 -37.69
CA TYR A 387 15.60 -12.45 -38.37
C TYR A 387 16.09 -13.75 -39.04
N GLU A 388 17.21 -13.71 -39.76
CA GLU A 388 17.79 -14.90 -40.39
C GLU A 388 18.15 -15.98 -39.36
N ALA A 389 18.60 -15.58 -38.16
CA ALA A 389 18.93 -16.48 -37.08
C ALA A 389 17.69 -17.12 -36.40
N ILE A 390 16.62 -16.36 -36.16
CA ILE A 390 15.48 -16.83 -35.34
C ILE A 390 14.21 -17.16 -36.14
N GLY A 391 14.06 -16.61 -37.34
CA GLY A 391 12.89 -16.78 -38.20
C GLY A 391 12.56 -18.24 -38.50
N PRO A 392 13.52 -19.10 -38.89
CA PRO A 392 13.26 -20.51 -39.14
C PRO A 392 12.67 -21.25 -37.93
N ALA A 393 13.12 -20.93 -36.70
CA ALA A 393 12.57 -21.51 -35.49
C ALA A 393 11.12 -21.06 -35.25
N GLY A 394 10.84 -19.76 -35.43
CA GLY A 394 9.48 -19.23 -35.32
C GLY A 394 8.52 -19.83 -36.34
N GLN A 395 8.96 -20.03 -37.59
CA GLN A 395 8.15 -20.68 -38.62
C GLN A 395 7.82 -22.12 -38.26
N ALA A 396 8.81 -22.91 -37.82
CA ALA A 396 8.59 -24.31 -37.46
C ALA A 396 7.62 -24.48 -36.28
N ILE A 397 7.69 -23.57 -35.28
CA ILE A 397 6.72 -23.54 -34.18
C ILE A 397 5.32 -23.22 -34.70
N ALA A 398 5.18 -22.18 -35.54
CA ALA A 398 3.88 -21.80 -36.10
C ALA A 398 3.25 -22.93 -36.94
N GLU A 399 4.06 -23.68 -37.71
CA GLU A 399 3.60 -24.85 -38.46
C GLU A 399 3.16 -25.99 -37.53
N ALA A 400 3.92 -26.27 -36.47
CA ALA A 400 3.57 -27.28 -35.48
C ALA A 400 2.29 -26.94 -34.70
N GLU A 401 2.02 -25.66 -34.48
CA GLU A 401 0.78 -25.15 -33.87
C GLU A 401 -0.41 -25.09 -34.86
N GLY A 402 -0.18 -25.34 -36.15
CA GLY A 402 -1.22 -25.24 -37.19
C GLY A 402 -1.63 -23.80 -37.52
N LEU A 403 -0.76 -22.82 -37.25
CA LEU A 403 -0.98 -21.40 -37.49
C LEU A 403 -0.38 -20.96 -38.83
N ASP A 404 -0.95 -21.43 -39.94
CA ASP A 404 -0.41 -21.24 -41.30
C ASP A 404 -0.13 -19.76 -41.64
N GLY A 405 -1.01 -18.84 -41.25
CA GLY A 405 -0.81 -17.41 -41.48
C GLY A 405 0.43 -16.84 -40.77
N HIS A 406 0.75 -17.34 -39.58
CA HIS A 406 1.97 -16.95 -38.86
C HIS A 406 3.21 -17.50 -39.57
N ALA A 407 3.19 -18.79 -39.94
CA ALA A 407 4.28 -19.43 -40.66
C ALA A 407 4.58 -18.71 -41.99
N GLN A 408 3.54 -18.38 -42.77
CA GLN A 408 3.68 -17.67 -44.04
C GLN A 408 4.16 -16.23 -43.86
N SER A 409 3.70 -15.52 -42.83
CA SER A 409 4.21 -14.18 -42.51
C SER A 409 5.71 -14.20 -42.22
N ILE A 410 6.22 -15.25 -41.57
CA ILE A 410 7.65 -15.42 -41.38
C ILE A 410 8.32 -15.79 -42.70
N ALA A 411 7.81 -16.79 -43.42
CA ALA A 411 8.44 -17.33 -44.63
C ALA A 411 8.64 -16.28 -45.74
N ILE A 412 7.64 -15.42 -46.00
CA ILE A 412 7.69 -14.43 -47.10
C ILE A 412 8.85 -13.43 -46.97
N ARG A 413 9.35 -13.22 -45.75
CA ARG A 413 10.49 -12.31 -45.47
C ARG A 413 11.86 -12.96 -45.69
N LYS A 414 11.93 -14.28 -45.93
CA LYS A 414 13.17 -14.97 -46.36
C LYS A 414 13.52 -14.65 -47.82
N GLU A 415 12.52 -14.24 -48.61
CA GLU A 415 12.64 -14.08 -50.06
C GLU A 415 13.09 -12.66 -50.49
N GLY A 416 13.30 -11.73 -49.55
CA GLY A 416 13.81 -10.37 -49.77
C GLY A 416 15.09 -10.05 -49.01
#